data_AF-A0A816NEE1-F1
#
_entry.id   AF-A0A816NEE1-F1
#
_cell.length_a   1.000
_cell.length_b   1.000
_cell.length_c   1.000
_cell.angle_alpha   90.00
_cell.angle_beta   90.00
_cell.angle_gamma   90.00
#
_symmetry.space_group_name_H-M   'P 1'
#
loop_
_entity.id
_entity.type
_entity.pdbx_description
1 polymer ?
#
loop_
_entity_poly.entity_id
_entity_poly.type
_entity_poly.pdbx_seq_one_letter_code
_entity_poly.pdbx_strand_id
1 'polypeptide(L)'
;MFDFRKIIQQLIDSTLEKVSCVPDDSVTVYEHFTKTHSTPLLIPESISDQNLSAAQEKLKVFFSAVVVNADGFLSLEEFEKFLSNLNIEMNHEDVKALFQEINPKNKDQITFQEFYQYYAEMIKAEKAMHTQSELALLAACLKADREGTCALGGISQFINKRWENFNNFKRHGKTGKLVMVGSDQVKDVLPGEYSLVDLIAWSDIQPQDIRPRFVKISDVRWTKSTEPKSSSGSLLLPSNFTDLRLPIEIATNDNLAYYGCCLANESQMKVSLLHRHAIQDFTYHENYYNEFVKGRAGLEKHEFAHLDCPFQEDSGFFILGKFLEQNENELHLTAFKIPLKHTIYVPPLTIHSNDYLQGTWRTMLSDAADIDHVIIERERYNGTRDQISFDFMN
;
A
#
# COMPACT_ATOMS: atom_id res chain seq x y z
N MET A 1 33.80 -35.40 -3.18
CA MET A 1 33.49 -34.15 -2.46
C MET A 1 32.88 -33.23 -3.51
N PHE A 2 31.55 -33.12 -3.52
CA PHE A 2 30.80 -32.42 -4.56
C PHE A 2 30.81 -30.91 -4.24
N ASP A 3 31.31 -30.09 -5.17
CA ASP A 3 31.43 -28.64 -4.98
C ASP A 3 30.17 -27.92 -5.47
N PHE A 4 29.25 -27.72 -4.53
CA PHE A 4 27.95 -27.05 -4.72
C PHE A 4 28.09 -25.62 -5.25
N ARG A 5 29.25 -24.95 -5.04
CA ARG A 5 29.48 -23.58 -5.56
C ARG A 5 29.56 -23.54 -7.08
N LYS A 6 30.00 -24.63 -7.73
CA LYS A 6 30.15 -24.71 -9.19
C LYS A 6 28.81 -24.81 -9.92
N ILE A 7 27.81 -25.43 -9.29
CA ILE A 7 26.45 -25.59 -9.83
C ILE A 7 25.68 -24.27 -9.70
N ILE A 8 25.85 -23.55 -8.58
CA ILE A 8 25.26 -22.22 -8.38
C ILE A 8 25.84 -21.22 -9.39
N GLN A 9 27.15 -21.24 -9.66
CA GLN A 9 27.73 -20.37 -10.69
C GLN A 9 27.21 -20.69 -12.10
N GLN A 10 27.06 -21.97 -12.47
CA GLN A 10 26.48 -22.35 -13.76
C GLN A 10 25.00 -21.98 -13.91
N LEU A 11 24.23 -21.99 -12.80
CA LEU A 11 22.85 -21.52 -12.80
C LEU A 11 22.76 -20.00 -12.93
N ILE A 12 23.64 -19.25 -12.25
CA ILE A 12 23.73 -17.78 -12.36
C ILE A 12 24.11 -17.38 -13.79
N ASP A 13 25.11 -18.02 -14.38
CA ASP A 13 25.60 -17.71 -15.73
C ASP A 13 24.53 -18.04 -16.81
N SER A 14 23.74 -19.10 -16.64
CA SER A 14 22.65 -19.44 -17.57
C SER A 14 21.40 -18.56 -17.46
N THR A 15 21.26 -17.86 -16.32
CA THR A 15 20.12 -16.95 -16.06
C THR A 15 20.40 -15.56 -16.61
N LEU A 16 21.67 -15.13 -16.61
CA LEU A 16 22.10 -13.83 -17.14
C LEU A 16 22.09 -13.75 -18.68
N GLU A 17 22.16 -14.88 -19.41
CA GLU A 17 21.98 -14.89 -20.88
C GLU A 17 20.54 -14.67 -21.34
N LYS A 18 19.54 -14.75 -20.45
CA LYS A 18 18.11 -14.57 -20.79
C LYS A 18 17.55 -13.18 -20.51
N VAL A 19 18.36 -12.26 -19.98
CA VAL A 19 17.98 -10.87 -19.76
C VAL A 19 18.94 -9.97 -20.54
N SER A 20 18.83 -10.02 -21.87
CA SER A 20 19.34 -8.93 -22.71
C SER A 20 18.16 -8.05 -23.10
N CYS A 21 18.19 -6.80 -22.63
CA CYS A 21 17.64 -5.58 -23.24
C CYS A 21 17.25 -4.54 -22.17
N VAL A 22 18.21 -3.88 -21.52
CA VAL A 22 18.14 -2.44 -21.16
C VAL A 22 19.57 -1.90 -21.13
N PRO A 23 19.87 -0.69 -21.66
CA PRO A 23 21.23 -0.14 -21.69
C PRO A 23 21.73 0.28 -20.30
N ASP A 24 23.03 0.09 -20.16
CA ASP A 24 23.94 0.54 -19.13
C ASP A 24 23.87 2.07 -18.95
N ASP A 25 23.45 2.53 -17.77
CA ASP A 25 23.83 3.82 -17.14
C ASP A 25 23.04 4.03 -15.84
N SER A 26 23.56 3.56 -14.70
CA SER A 26 23.37 4.19 -13.36
C SER A 26 23.98 3.33 -12.24
N VAL A 27 25.30 3.17 -12.26
CA VAL A 27 26.06 2.79 -11.06
C VAL A 27 26.64 4.07 -10.46
N THR A 28 26.09 4.54 -9.32
CA THR A 28 26.81 5.23 -8.21
C THR A 28 25.83 5.88 -7.20
N VAL A 29 25.21 5.10 -6.31
CA VAL A 29 24.71 5.62 -5.01
C VAL A 29 24.84 4.54 -3.92
N TYR A 30 26.07 4.10 -3.61
CA TYR A 30 26.31 3.27 -2.43
C TYR A 30 27.69 3.55 -1.82
N GLU A 31 27.99 4.80 -1.47
CA GLU A 31 29.24 5.09 -0.74
C GLU A 31 29.19 6.25 0.28
N HIS A 32 28.01 6.73 0.69
CA HIS A 32 27.92 7.90 1.60
C HIS A 32 27.27 7.69 2.97
N PHE A 33 26.98 6.45 3.39
CA PHE A 33 26.34 6.18 4.68
C PHE A 33 27.23 5.62 5.80
N THR A 34 28.56 5.58 5.66
CA THR A 34 29.44 4.95 6.68
C THR A 34 30.11 5.90 7.66
N LYS A 35 29.77 7.20 7.69
CA LYS A 35 30.32 8.12 8.69
C LYS A 35 29.26 9.05 9.26
N THR A 36 28.60 8.63 10.34
CA THR A 36 28.35 9.47 11.53
C THR A 36 27.62 8.69 12.65
N HIS A 37 28.22 8.71 13.85
CA HIS A 37 27.63 8.46 15.16
C HIS A 37 26.97 7.08 15.40
N SER A 38 27.84 6.08 15.54
CA SER A 38 27.56 4.79 16.17
C SER A 38 27.11 4.99 17.62
N THR A 39 25.79 4.98 17.85
CA THR A 39 25.25 4.46 19.11
C THR A 39 24.86 3.01 18.79
N PRO A 40 25.56 2.00 19.32
CA PRO A 40 25.19 0.62 19.04
C PRO A 40 23.78 0.39 19.55
N LEU A 41 22.87 -0.01 18.64
CA LEU A 41 21.60 -0.59 19.01
C LEU A 41 21.90 -1.72 20.01
N LEU A 42 21.49 -1.53 21.27
CA LEU A 42 21.55 -2.57 22.28
C LEU A 42 20.66 -3.71 21.82
N ILE A 43 21.28 -4.73 21.28
CA ILE A 43 20.68 -6.03 21.02
C ILE A 43 20.32 -6.60 22.40
N PRO A 44 19.10 -7.15 22.61
CA PRO A 44 18.72 -7.70 23.91
C PRO A 44 19.73 -8.75 24.39
N GLU A 45 20.05 -8.66 25.69
CA GLU A 45 20.72 -9.73 26.43
C GLU A 45 19.92 -11.03 26.30
N SER A 46 20.66 -12.14 26.31
CA SER A 46 20.19 -13.52 26.14
C SER A 46 18.86 -13.84 26.84
N ILE A 47 18.01 -14.61 26.16
CA ILE A 47 16.78 -15.22 26.68
C ILE A 47 17.03 -15.87 28.05
N SER A 48 16.23 -15.54 29.07
CA SER A 48 16.35 -16.13 30.41
C SER A 48 15.90 -17.61 30.43
N ASP A 49 16.66 -18.47 31.12
CA ASP A 49 16.45 -19.93 31.19
C ASP A 49 15.06 -20.38 31.66
N GLN A 50 14.36 -19.58 32.48
CA GLN A 50 13.03 -19.92 33.00
C GLN A 50 11.95 -20.03 31.91
N ASN A 51 12.04 -19.26 30.82
CA ASN A 51 11.06 -19.28 29.73
C ASN A 51 11.28 -20.49 28.78
N LEU A 52 12.51 -20.99 28.67
CA LEU A 52 12.81 -22.21 27.90
C LEU A 52 12.16 -23.44 28.54
N SER A 53 12.09 -23.51 29.87
CA SER A 53 11.56 -24.66 30.61
C SER A 53 10.09 -24.96 30.31
N ALA A 54 9.22 -23.95 30.21
CA ALA A 54 7.79 -24.15 29.93
C ALA A 54 7.55 -24.55 28.46
N ALA A 55 8.35 -24.01 27.54
CA ALA A 55 8.34 -24.42 26.14
C ALA A 55 8.79 -25.88 25.98
N GLN A 56 9.83 -26.30 26.73
CA GLN A 56 10.35 -27.65 26.71
C GLN A 56 9.31 -28.71 27.09
N GLU A 57 8.48 -28.47 28.12
CA GLU A 57 7.45 -29.44 28.52
C GLU A 57 6.37 -29.64 27.45
N LYS A 58 5.92 -28.56 26.80
CA LYS A 58 4.97 -28.65 25.68
C LYS A 58 5.57 -29.36 24.47
N LEU A 59 6.81 -29.03 24.14
CA LEU A 59 7.57 -29.66 23.06
C LEU A 59 7.74 -31.16 23.30
N LYS A 60 7.90 -31.59 24.56
CA LYS A 60 8.03 -33.00 24.95
C LYS A 60 6.75 -33.79 24.79
N VAL A 61 5.61 -33.22 25.21
CA VAL A 61 4.28 -33.81 25.00
C VAL A 61 4.03 -33.99 23.50
N PHE A 62 4.39 -32.99 22.71
CA PHE A 62 4.22 -33.03 21.27
C PHE A 62 5.13 -34.06 20.58
N PHE A 63 6.42 -34.07 20.92
CA PHE A 63 7.37 -35.05 20.39
C PHE A 63 6.88 -36.48 20.66
N SER A 64 6.30 -36.71 21.83
CA SER A 64 5.69 -38.00 22.19
C SER A 64 4.42 -38.35 21.40
N ALA A 65 3.71 -37.36 20.86
CA ALA A 65 2.53 -37.57 20.03
C ALA A 65 2.87 -37.85 18.55
N VAL A 66 4.05 -37.41 18.10
CA VAL A 66 4.56 -37.68 16.74
C VAL A 66 5.28 -39.02 16.66
N VAL A 67 6.01 -39.40 17.71
CA VAL A 67 6.67 -40.70 17.81
C VAL A 67 5.61 -41.79 17.99
N VAL A 68 5.28 -42.48 16.89
CA VAL A 68 4.21 -43.48 16.83
C VAL A 68 4.67 -44.80 17.45
N ASN A 69 5.95 -45.13 17.27
CA ASN A 69 6.49 -46.43 17.64
C ASN A 69 6.86 -46.58 19.13
N ALA A 70 6.60 -45.54 19.94
CA ALA A 70 6.86 -45.49 21.38
C ALA A 70 8.31 -45.85 21.81
N ASP A 71 9.25 -45.85 20.88
CA ASP A 71 10.67 -46.08 21.12
C ASP A 71 11.36 -44.83 21.70
N GLY A 72 10.68 -43.67 21.66
CA GLY A 72 11.17 -42.40 22.16
C GLY A 72 12.08 -41.65 21.18
N PHE A 73 12.15 -42.12 19.91
CA PHE A 73 12.95 -41.53 18.85
C PHE A 73 12.08 -41.15 17.66
N LEU A 74 12.46 -40.10 16.96
CA LEU A 74 11.79 -39.67 15.75
C LEU A 74 12.54 -40.18 14.52
N SER A 75 11.91 -41.08 13.77
CA SER A 75 12.42 -41.57 12.49
C SER A 75 12.20 -40.54 11.36
N LEU A 76 12.89 -40.72 10.23
CA LEU A 76 12.72 -39.85 9.05
C LEU A 76 11.27 -39.83 8.54
N GLU A 77 10.62 -40.99 8.48
CA GLU A 77 9.21 -41.10 8.04
C GLU A 77 8.25 -40.40 9.01
N GLU A 78 8.49 -40.51 10.33
CA GLU A 78 7.70 -39.80 11.34
C GLU A 78 7.94 -38.28 11.29
N PHE A 79 9.17 -37.86 11.00
CA PHE A 79 9.52 -36.46 10.78
C PHE A 79 8.88 -35.88 9.51
N GLU A 80 8.87 -36.63 8.41
CA GLU A 80 8.15 -36.25 7.19
C GLU A 80 6.66 -36.09 7.42
N LYS A 81 6.05 -37.08 8.09
CA LYS A 81 4.64 -37.03 8.46
C LYS A 81 4.35 -35.85 9.38
N PHE A 82 5.28 -35.53 10.28
CA PHE A 82 5.20 -34.35 11.13
C PHE A 82 5.19 -33.05 10.34
N LEU A 83 6.13 -32.84 9.42
CA LEU A 83 6.17 -31.66 8.56
C LEU A 83 4.90 -31.56 7.71
N SER A 84 4.43 -32.68 7.16
CA SER A 84 3.17 -32.75 6.42
C SER A 84 1.96 -32.38 7.26
N ASN A 85 1.88 -32.84 8.52
CA ASN A 85 0.81 -32.46 9.45
C ASN A 85 0.82 -30.97 9.81
N LEU A 86 1.97 -30.30 9.70
CA LEU A 86 2.10 -28.85 9.82
C LEU A 86 1.80 -28.09 8.51
N ASN A 87 1.33 -28.79 7.47
CA ASN A 87 1.16 -28.28 6.11
C ASN A 87 2.45 -27.69 5.53
N ILE A 88 3.60 -28.26 5.87
CA ILE A 88 4.89 -27.91 5.29
C ILE A 88 5.13 -28.85 4.11
N GLU A 89 5.07 -28.30 2.90
CA GLU A 89 5.43 -29.02 1.68
C GLU A 89 6.93 -28.91 1.45
N MET A 90 7.65 -30.00 1.67
CA MET A 90 9.07 -30.15 1.37
C MET A 90 9.27 -31.44 0.59
N ASN A 91 10.22 -31.45 -0.35
CA ASN A 91 10.58 -32.70 -1.02
C ASN A 91 11.40 -33.59 -0.07
N HIS A 92 11.43 -34.89 -0.37
CA HIS A 92 12.12 -35.90 0.45
C HIS A 92 13.59 -35.55 0.73
N GLU A 93 14.31 -34.97 -0.24
CA GLU A 93 15.73 -34.64 -0.09
C GLU A 93 15.94 -33.46 0.88
N ASP A 94 15.07 -32.45 0.85
CA ASP A 94 15.12 -31.32 1.78
C ASP A 94 14.75 -31.75 3.21
N VAL A 95 13.75 -32.64 3.36
CA VAL A 95 13.39 -33.20 4.67
C VAL A 95 14.55 -34.02 5.24
N LYS A 96 15.17 -34.85 4.41
CA LYS A 96 16.34 -35.65 4.78
C LYS A 96 17.54 -34.78 5.14
N ALA A 97 17.77 -33.69 4.41
CA ALA A 97 18.83 -32.74 4.72
C ALA A 97 18.60 -32.09 6.09
N LEU A 98 17.39 -31.59 6.35
CA LEU A 98 17.00 -31.01 7.63
C LEU A 98 17.10 -32.03 8.78
N PHE A 99 16.67 -33.27 8.55
CA PHE A 99 16.77 -34.35 9.53
C PHE A 99 18.24 -34.64 9.92
N GLN A 100 19.13 -34.69 8.93
CA GLN A 100 20.57 -34.88 9.15
C GLN A 100 21.24 -33.68 9.83
N GLU A 101 20.70 -32.48 9.61
CA GLU A 101 21.17 -31.26 10.26
C GLU A 101 20.85 -31.26 11.77
N ILE A 102 19.64 -31.72 12.13
CA ILE A 102 19.22 -31.86 13.53
C ILE A 102 20.07 -32.92 14.25
N ASN A 103 20.38 -34.05 13.58
CA ASN A 103 21.23 -35.10 14.13
C ASN A 103 22.44 -35.46 13.24
N PRO A 104 23.55 -34.69 13.33
CA PRO A 104 24.74 -34.97 12.54
C PRO A 104 25.51 -36.22 13.03
N LYS A 105 25.18 -36.77 14.22
CA LYS A 105 25.92 -37.86 14.86
C LYS A 105 25.25 -39.24 14.73
N ASN A 106 23.94 -39.30 14.53
CA ASN A 106 23.15 -40.53 14.40
C ASN A 106 22.20 -40.41 13.21
N LYS A 107 22.40 -41.24 12.18
CA LYS A 107 21.87 -40.96 10.84
C LYS A 107 20.36 -41.20 10.65
N ASP A 108 19.73 -41.95 11.54
CA ASP A 108 18.40 -42.52 11.25
C ASP A 108 17.33 -42.18 12.30
N GLN A 109 17.70 -41.54 13.42
CA GLN A 109 16.79 -41.24 14.53
C GLN A 109 17.17 -39.93 15.22
N ILE A 110 16.18 -39.10 15.55
CA ILE A 110 16.36 -37.87 16.35
C ILE A 110 15.79 -38.10 17.76
N THR A 111 16.53 -37.75 18.80
CA THR A 111 16.01 -37.72 20.17
C THR A 111 15.27 -36.41 20.47
N PHE A 112 14.39 -36.43 21.47
CA PHE A 112 13.75 -35.20 21.94
C PHE A 112 14.77 -34.10 22.31
N GLN A 113 15.89 -34.48 22.94
CA GLN A 113 16.91 -33.54 23.37
C GLN A 113 17.62 -32.88 22.17
N GLU A 114 17.93 -33.64 21.12
CA GLU A 114 18.54 -33.13 19.89
C GLU A 114 17.56 -32.21 19.15
N PHE A 115 16.30 -32.63 19.00
CA PHE A 115 15.26 -31.81 18.39
C PHE A 115 15.04 -30.50 19.17
N TYR A 116 14.93 -30.58 20.51
CA TYR A 116 14.78 -29.42 21.36
C TYR A 116 16.00 -28.49 21.32
N GLN A 117 17.22 -29.04 21.30
CA GLN A 117 18.44 -28.23 21.19
C GLN A 117 18.51 -27.52 19.85
N TYR A 118 18.30 -28.23 18.74
CA TYR A 118 18.26 -27.62 17.42
C TYR A 118 17.21 -26.51 17.35
N TYR A 119 16.01 -26.78 17.87
CA TYR A 119 14.91 -25.82 17.90
C TYR A 119 15.19 -24.60 18.80
N ALA A 120 15.75 -24.81 19.99
CA ALA A 120 16.10 -23.74 20.90
C ALA A 120 17.26 -22.88 20.36
N GLU A 121 18.23 -23.50 19.69
CA GLU A 121 19.31 -22.79 19.01
C GLU A 121 18.79 -22.05 17.77
N MET A 122 17.88 -22.63 16.97
CA MET A 122 17.20 -21.94 15.86
C MET A 122 16.47 -20.68 16.34
N ILE A 123 15.76 -20.76 17.47
CA ILE A 123 15.07 -19.61 18.09
C ILE A 123 16.07 -18.57 18.61
N LYS A 124 17.17 -19.00 19.23
CA LYS A 124 18.24 -18.10 19.73
C LYS A 124 19.04 -17.45 18.60
N ALA A 125 19.22 -18.17 17.50
CA ALA A 125 20.14 -17.86 16.42
C ALA A 125 19.46 -17.19 15.22
N GLU A 126 18.25 -16.62 15.36
CA GLU A 126 17.53 -15.90 14.29
C GLU A 126 18.39 -14.88 13.51
N LYS A 127 19.54 -14.46 14.07
CA LYS A 127 20.60 -13.70 13.36
C LYS A 127 21.32 -14.45 12.22
N ALA A 128 21.08 -15.74 12.02
CA ALA A 128 21.88 -16.62 11.18
C ALA A 128 21.04 -17.73 10.50
N MET A 129 19.75 -17.51 10.23
CA MET A 129 19.04 -18.41 9.32
C MET A 129 19.64 -18.29 7.92
N HIS A 130 20.16 -19.40 7.40
CA HIS A 130 20.99 -19.41 6.18
C HIS A 130 20.35 -20.22 5.06
N THR A 131 19.27 -20.95 5.33
CA THR A 131 18.60 -21.82 4.36
C THR A 131 17.10 -21.54 4.23
N GLN A 132 16.55 -21.85 3.06
CA GLN A 132 15.11 -21.74 2.80
C GLN A 132 14.28 -22.68 3.69
N SER A 133 14.85 -23.82 4.07
CA SER A 133 14.20 -24.84 4.90
C SER A 133 14.01 -24.37 6.35
N GLU A 134 15.00 -23.68 6.92
CA GLU A 134 14.89 -23.06 8.26
C GLU A 134 13.79 -21.99 8.29
N LEU A 135 13.72 -21.16 7.24
CA LEU A 135 12.69 -20.12 7.11
C LEU A 135 11.29 -20.71 6.96
N ALA A 136 11.15 -21.77 6.14
CA ALA A 136 9.88 -22.46 5.95
C ALA A 136 9.38 -23.10 7.25
N LEU A 137 10.28 -23.75 8.01
CA LEU A 137 9.95 -24.35 9.30
C LEU A 137 9.50 -23.29 10.31
N LEU A 138 10.21 -22.17 10.41
CA LEU A 138 9.83 -21.06 11.31
C LEU A 138 8.48 -20.46 10.93
N ALA A 139 8.27 -20.17 9.64
CA ALA A 139 7.03 -19.59 9.14
C ALA A 139 5.82 -20.50 9.43
N ALA A 140 5.97 -21.82 9.24
CA ALA A 140 4.93 -22.80 9.51
C ALA A 140 4.64 -22.93 11.01
N CYS A 141 5.68 -22.96 11.85
CA CYS A 141 5.51 -22.97 13.30
C CYS A 141 4.75 -21.72 13.78
N LEU A 142 5.02 -20.55 13.21
CA LEU A 142 4.33 -19.30 13.53
C LEU A 142 2.90 -19.23 12.99
N LYS A 143 2.66 -19.77 11.81
CA LYS A 143 1.31 -19.90 11.25
C LYS A 143 0.45 -20.79 12.15
N ALA A 144 0.94 -21.97 12.49
CA ALA A 144 0.24 -22.89 13.37
C ALA A 144 -0.03 -22.25 14.75
N ASP A 145 0.89 -21.43 15.28
CA ASP A 145 0.73 -20.84 16.62
C ASP A 145 -0.36 -19.77 16.64
N ARG A 146 -0.46 -18.98 15.55
CA ARG A 146 -1.56 -18.05 15.31
C ARG A 146 -2.92 -18.75 15.16
N GLU A 147 -2.94 -19.91 14.52
CA GLU A 147 -4.16 -20.71 14.33
C GLU A 147 -4.55 -21.51 15.59
N GLY A 148 -3.73 -21.46 16.65
CA GLY A 148 -3.91 -22.29 17.85
C GLY A 148 -3.71 -23.79 17.60
N THR A 149 -3.16 -24.14 16.44
CA THR A 149 -2.87 -25.52 16.01
C THR A 149 -1.42 -25.91 16.27
N CYS A 150 -0.55 -24.94 16.62
CA CYS A 150 0.83 -25.23 16.99
C CYS A 150 0.89 -25.85 18.37
N ALA A 151 1.26 -27.11 18.39
CA ALA A 151 1.54 -27.83 19.62
C ALA A 151 2.76 -27.27 20.38
N LEU A 152 3.60 -26.45 19.73
CA LEU A 152 4.75 -25.76 20.34
C LEU A 152 4.32 -24.51 21.14
N GLY A 153 3.02 -24.19 21.15
CA GLY A 153 2.33 -23.13 21.90
C GLY A 153 3.20 -22.12 22.67
N GLY A 154 3.26 -20.89 22.18
CA GLY A 154 3.98 -19.79 22.83
C GLY A 154 5.14 -19.22 22.02
N ILE A 155 5.33 -19.66 20.78
CA ILE A 155 6.30 -19.07 19.86
C ILE A 155 5.94 -17.61 19.58
N SER A 156 4.66 -17.31 19.35
CA SER A 156 4.18 -15.94 19.18
C SER A 156 4.37 -15.13 20.47
N GLN A 157 4.19 -15.74 21.66
CA GLN A 157 4.51 -15.07 22.93
C GLN A 157 6.00 -14.75 23.06
N PHE A 158 6.87 -15.62 22.53
CA PHE A 158 8.31 -15.41 22.50
C PHE A 158 8.72 -14.32 21.50
N ILE A 159 8.15 -14.33 20.29
CA ILE A 159 8.41 -13.30 19.27
C ILE A 159 7.81 -11.95 19.68
N ASN A 160 6.63 -11.92 20.27
CA ASN A 160 6.02 -10.67 20.74
C ASN A 160 6.90 -9.94 21.77
N LYS A 161 7.67 -10.68 22.58
CA LYS A 161 8.66 -10.09 23.50
C LYS A 161 9.82 -9.39 22.77
N ARG A 162 10.19 -9.84 21.57
CA ARG A 162 11.25 -9.22 20.75
C ARG A 162 10.95 -7.75 20.47
N TRP A 163 9.67 -7.44 20.25
CA TRP A 163 9.20 -6.11 19.88
C TRP A 163 8.86 -5.22 21.07
N GLU A 164 8.97 -5.70 22.33
CA GLU A 164 8.67 -4.91 23.53
C GLU A 164 9.49 -3.61 23.62
N ASN A 165 10.74 -3.63 23.14
CA ASN A 165 11.59 -2.45 23.05
C ASN A 165 11.06 -1.41 22.05
N PHE A 166 10.34 -1.85 21.02
CA PHE A 166 9.68 -0.97 20.04
C PHE A 166 8.35 -0.45 20.55
N ASN A 167 7.54 -1.28 21.22
CA ASN A 167 6.25 -0.87 21.79
C ASN A 167 6.39 0.24 22.84
N ASN A 168 7.49 0.23 23.60
CA ASN A 168 7.80 1.28 24.59
C ASN A 168 8.83 2.31 24.08
N PHE A 169 9.17 2.28 22.79
CA PHE A 169 10.24 3.09 22.25
C PHE A 169 9.96 4.57 22.41
N LYS A 170 10.93 5.32 22.95
CA LYS A 170 10.86 6.77 23.09
C LYS A 170 12.22 7.37 22.76
N ARG A 171 12.25 8.36 21.87
CA ARG A 171 13.47 9.12 21.55
C ARG A 171 13.30 10.58 21.92
N HIS A 172 14.29 11.13 22.63
CA HIS A 172 14.34 12.54 22.97
C HIS A 172 15.35 13.27 22.07
N GLY A 173 15.02 14.49 21.66
CA GLY A 173 15.88 15.35 20.85
C GLY A 173 16.99 16.01 21.68
N LYS A 174 17.85 16.78 21.01
CA LYS A 174 18.98 17.51 21.65
C LYS A 174 18.55 18.46 22.79
N THR A 175 17.29 18.90 22.78
CA THR A 175 16.69 19.78 23.79
C THR A 175 16.01 19.02 24.92
N GLY A 176 16.09 17.69 24.95
CA GLY A 176 15.41 16.83 25.92
C GLY A 176 13.92 16.63 25.67
N LYS A 177 13.34 17.22 24.62
CA LYS A 177 11.93 16.99 24.24
C LYS A 177 11.74 15.62 23.62
N LEU A 178 10.62 14.96 23.91
CA LEU A 178 10.21 13.73 23.23
C LEU A 178 9.92 14.04 21.75
N VAL A 179 10.61 13.36 20.84
CA VAL A 179 10.53 13.59 19.39
C VAL A 179 10.10 12.36 18.59
N MET A 180 10.08 11.18 19.22
CA MET A 180 9.62 9.94 18.59
C MET A 180 9.07 9.00 19.66
N VAL A 181 7.94 8.37 19.37
CA VAL A 181 7.34 7.32 20.19
C VAL A 181 7.00 6.14 19.29
N GLY A 182 7.24 4.92 19.76
CA GLY A 182 6.68 3.72 19.16
C GLY A 182 5.23 3.55 19.60
N SER A 183 4.43 2.90 18.74
CA SER A 183 3.09 2.42 19.04
C SER A 183 3.10 0.89 19.07
N ASP A 184 1.92 0.29 19.22
CA ASP A 184 1.75 -1.14 19.04
C ASP A 184 2.18 -1.58 17.63
N GLN A 185 2.68 -2.82 17.54
CA GLN A 185 3.07 -3.44 16.29
C GLN A 185 1.85 -3.63 15.36
N VAL A 186 1.94 -3.11 14.13
CA VAL A 186 0.89 -3.27 13.12
C VAL A 186 1.03 -4.60 12.37
N LYS A 187 2.26 -5.02 12.05
CA LYS A 187 2.55 -6.26 11.33
C LYS A 187 3.94 -6.78 11.67
N ASP A 188 4.07 -8.10 11.83
CA ASP A 188 5.36 -8.79 11.87
C ASP A 188 5.66 -9.38 10.48
N VAL A 189 6.77 -8.97 9.88
CA VAL A 189 7.20 -9.40 8.55
C VAL A 189 8.42 -10.29 8.71
N LEU A 190 8.26 -11.58 8.38
CA LEU A 190 9.33 -12.56 8.46
C LEU A 190 10.23 -12.47 7.21
N PRO A 191 11.47 -12.98 7.25
CA PRO A 191 12.26 -13.13 6.05
C PRO A 191 11.56 -14.05 5.04
N GLY A 192 11.52 -13.65 3.77
CA GLY A 192 10.84 -14.38 2.70
C GLY A 192 10.63 -13.51 1.46
N GLU A 193 9.96 -14.07 0.46
CA GLU A 193 9.56 -13.33 -0.74
C GLU A 193 8.18 -12.71 -0.56
N TYR A 194 8.09 -11.41 -0.84
CA TYR A 194 6.86 -10.62 -0.73
C TYR A 194 6.75 -9.68 -1.92
N SER A 195 5.54 -9.46 -2.43
CA SER A 195 5.29 -8.27 -3.24
C SER A 195 5.28 -7.02 -2.36
N LEU A 196 5.47 -5.84 -2.95
CA LEU A 196 5.34 -4.59 -2.20
C LEU A 196 3.94 -4.45 -1.58
N VAL A 197 2.90 -4.97 -2.24
CA VAL A 197 1.53 -5.00 -1.71
C VAL A 197 1.45 -5.87 -0.44
N ASP A 198 2.16 -7.00 -0.41
CA ASP A 198 2.20 -7.86 0.77
C ASP A 198 2.94 -7.21 1.95
N LEU A 199 3.87 -6.28 1.70
CA LEU A 199 4.61 -5.57 2.75
C LEU A 199 3.86 -4.35 3.29
N ILE A 200 2.93 -3.82 2.50
CA ILE A 200 2.09 -2.72 2.93
C ILE A 200 1.14 -3.23 4.04
N ALA A 201 1.11 -2.51 5.17
CA ALA A 201 0.37 -2.88 6.37
C ALA A 201 -0.80 -1.93 6.63
N TRP A 202 -1.70 -1.77 5.64
CA TRP A 202 -2.95 -1.02 5.80
C TRP A 202 -4.12 -1.91 6.27
N SER A 203 -3.89 -3.11 6.78
CA SER A 203 -4.98 -4.06 7.12
C SER A 203 -5.94 -3.52 8.19
N ASP A 204 -5.49 -2.58 9.01
CA ASP A 204 -6.25 -1.83 10.01
C ASP A 204 -6.97 -0.60 9.44
N ILE A 205 -6.59 -0.15 8.24
CA ILE A 205 -7.21 0.96 7.53
C ILE A 205 -8.06 0.41 6.39
N GLN A 206 -9.37 0.49 6.57
CA GLN A 206 -10.29 0.07 5.54
C GLN A 206 -10.25 1.06 4.36
N PRO A 207 -10.10 0.61 3.10
CA PRO A 207 -10.02 1.50 1.94
C PRO A 207 -11.20 2.48 1.82
N GLN A 208 -12.40 2.06 2.25
CA GLN A 208 -13.61 2.89 2.27
C GLN A 208 -13.56 4.08 3.24
N ASP A 209 -12.61 4.07 4.18
CA ASP A 209 -12.42 5.14 5.17
C ASP A 209 -11.42 6.19 4.69
N ILE A 210 -10.66 5.92 3.61
CA ILE A 210 -9.76 6.90 3.00
C ILE A 210 -10.59 7.83 2.12
N ARG A 211 -10.92 9.01 2.66
CA ARG A 211 -11.64 10.07 1.94
C ARG A 211 -10.78 11.33 1.89
N PRO A 212 -10.75 12.04 0.74
CA PRO A 212 -10.15 13.37 0.71
C PRO A 212 -10.90 14.31 1.64
N ARG A 213 -10.25 15.40 2.09
CA ARG A 213 -11.01 16.54 2.59
C ARG A 213 -11.88 17.07 1.46
N PHE A 214 -13.13 17.40 1.75
CA PHE A 214 -14.07 17.98 0.81
C PHE A 214 -14.91 19.07 1.46
N VAL A 215 -15.44 19.97 0.65
CA VAL A 215 -16.59 20.81 1.04
C VAL A 215 -17.86 20.04 0.76
N LYS A 216 -18.73 19.95 1.77
CA LYS A 216 -20.09 19.43 1.63
C LYS A 216 -21.05 20.59 1.45
N ILE A 217 -21.85 20.54 0.39
CA ILE A 217 -22.89 21.52 0.10
C ILE A 217 -24.22 20.79 -0.03
N SER A 218 -25.11 21.00 0.94
CA SER A 218 -26.46 20.45 0.92
C SER A 218 -27.42 21.42 0.21
N ASP A 219 -28.57 20.90 -0.22
CA ASP A 219 -29.64 21.64 -0.90
C ASP A 219 -29.22 22.36 -2.19
N VAL A 220 -28.24 21.81 -2.92
CA VAL A 220 -27.86 22.32 -4.24
C VAL A 220 -28.87 21.95 -5.31
N ARG A 221 -28.98 22.76 -6.36
CA ARG A 221 -29.81 22.45 -7.54
C ARG A 221 -29.03 22.60 -8.82
N TRP A 222 -28.79 21.48 -9.50
CA TRP A 222 -28.18 21.46 -10.82
C TRP A 222 -29.25 21.62 -11.90
N THR A 223 -29.20 22.69 -12.68
CA THR A 223 -30.12 22.96 -13.79
C THR A 223 -29.35 23.04 -15.08
N LYS A 224 -29.52 22.04 -15.95
CA LYS A 224 -28.93 22.03 -17.30
C LYS A 224 -29.50 23.18 -18.13
N SER A 225 -28.68 23.74 -19.02
CA SER A 225 -29.16 24.75 -19.96
C SER A 225 -30.23 24.20 -20.90
N THR A 226 -31.26 25.01 -21.17
CA THR A 226 -32.32 24.71 -22.14
C THR A 226 -32.02 25.23 -23.55
N GLU A 227 -30.97 26.04 -23.73
CA GLU A 227 -30.63 26.56 -25.06
C GLU A 227 -29.67 25.63 -25.81
N PRO A 228 -29.85 25.45 -27.14
CA PRO A 228 -28.97 24.60 -27.94
C PRO A 228 -27.56 25.20 -28.07
N LYS A 229 -26.52 24.39 -27.85
CA LYS A 229 -25.09 24.68 -28.02
C LYS A 229 -24.53 25.84 -27.16
N SER A 230 -23.63 25.50 -26.23
CA SER A 230 -22.69 26.40 -25.53
C SER A 230 -23.27 27.41 -24.52
N SER A 231 -24.52 27.28 -24.08
CA SER A 231 -24.99 28.02 -22.90
C SER A 231 -24.80 27.17 -21.65
N SER A 232 -24.24 27.79 -20.62
CA SER A 232 -24.06 27.13 -19.32
C SER A 232 -25.39 27.07 -18.60
N GLY A 233 -25.67 25.95 -17.95
CA GLY A 233 -26.72 25.85 -16.95
C GLY A 233 -26.33 26.56 -15.64
N SER A 234 -27.07 26.28 -14.58
CA SER A 234 -26.87 26.88 -13.26
C SER A 234 -26.80 25.82 -12.17
N LEU A 235 -25.77 25.90 -11.33
CA LEU A 235 -25.70 25.21 -10.05
C LEU A 235 -26.03 26.21 -8.95
N LEU A 236 -27.25 26.11 -8.43
CA LEU A 236 -27.72 27.00 -7.38
C LEU A 236 -27.30 26.48 -6.01
N LEU A 237 -26.51 27.28 -5.30
CA LEU A 237 -26.15 27.05 -3.89
C LEU A 237 -27.21 27.65 -2.96
N PRO A 238 -27.38 27.10 -1.74
CA PRO A 238 -28.33 27.65 -0.77
C PRO A 238 -27.91 29.06 -0.33
N SER A 239 -28.89 29.91 -0.03
CA SER A 239 -28.71 31.35 0.22
C SER A 239 -27.82 31.68 1.42
N ASN A 240 -27.72 30.78 2.39
CA ASN A 240 -26.86 30.88 3.57
C ASN A 240 -25.40 30.45 3.32
N PHE A 241 -25.08 29.91 2.14
CA PHE A 241 -23.72 29.50 1.80
C PHE A 241 -22.89 30.71 1.40
N THR A 242 -21.89 31.07 2.22
CA THR A 242 -21.15 32.32 2.04
C THR A 242 -19.80 32.17 1.35
N ASP A 243 -19.08 31.07 1.59
CA ASP A 243 -17.67 30.91 1.22
C ASP A 243 -17.40 29.55 0.57
N LEU A 244 -17.25 29.53 -0.76
CA LEU A 244 -16.90 28.31 -1.51
C LEU A 244 -15.39 28.11 -1.53
N ARG A 245 -14.84 27.71 -0.38
CA ARG A 245 -13.42 27.44 -0.20
C ARG A 245 -13.13 25.96 -0.23
N LEU A 246 -12.48 25.48 -1.29
CA LEU A 246 -12.16 24.07 -1.46
C LEU A 246 -10.87 23.69 -0.72
N PRO A 247 -10.84 22.58 0.02
CA PRO A 247 -9.58 22.02 0.52
C PRO A 247 -8.74 21.53 -0.66
N ILE A 248 -7.43 21.76 -0.57
CA ILE A 248 -6.45 21.27 -1.54
C ILE A 248 -5.94 19.90 -1.08
N GLU A 249 -6.01 18.91 -1.96
CA GLU A 249 -5.46 17.57 -1.77
C GLU A 249 -4.41 17.27 -2.84
N ILE A 250 -3.38 16.51 -2.49
CA ILE A 250 -2.49 15.91 -3.50
C ILE A 250 -3.17 14.64 -4.00
N ALA A 251 -3.31 14.49 -5.32
CA ALA A 251 -3.98 13.34 -5.88
C ALA A 251 -3.20 12.04 -5.63
N THR A 252 -3.92 11.04 -5.13
CA THR A 252 -3.47 9.66 -4.94
C THR A 252 -4.58 8.73 -5.41
N ASN A 253 -4.28 7.46 -5.69
CA ASN A 253 -5.34 6.52 -6.06
C ASN A 253 -6.39 6.34 -4.94
N ASP A 254 -5.98 6.41 -3.68
CA ASP A 254 -6.88 6.22 -2.55
C ASP A 254 -7.92 7.35 -2.46
N ASN A 255 -7.50 8.61 -2.59
CA ASN A 255 -8.41 9.74 -2.47
C ASN A 255 -9.21 10.02 -3.75
N LEU A 256 -8.67 9.71 -4.94
CA LEU A 256 -9.40 9.82 -6.20
C LEU A 256 -10.51 8.77 -6.32
N ALA A 257 -10.30 7.58 -5.75
CA ALA A 257 -11.30 6.50 -5.77
C ALA A 257 -12.64 6.92 -5.15
N TYR A 258 -12.63 7.86 -4.19
CA TYR A 258 -13.85 8.44 -3.63
C TYR A 258 -14.79 9.06 -4.70
N TYR A 259 -14.19 9.70 -5.71
CA TYR A 259 -14.86 10.30 -6.86
C TYR A 259 -15.02 9.32 -8.04
N GLY A 260 -14.53 8.08 -7.93
CA GLY A 260 -14.48 7.11 -9.02
C GLY A 260 -13.33 7.31 -10.01
N CYS A 261 -12.44 8.27 -9.74
CA CYS A 261 -11.26 8.54 -10.56
C CYS A 261 -10.06 7.71 -10.09
N CYS A 262 -9.01 7.66 -10.90
CA CYS A 262 -7.72 7.10 -10.51
C CYS A 262 -6.58 7.79 -11.25
N LEU A 263 -5.36 7.68 -10.74
CA LEU A 263 -4.14 7.89 -11.50
C LEU A 263 -3.88 6.64 -12.34
N ALA A 264 -3.70 6.84 -13.65
CA ALA A 264 -3.24 5.81 -14.56
C ALA A 264 -1.78 5.46 -14.21
N ASN A 265 -1.62 4.50 -13.31
CA ASN A 265 -0.34 3.87 -13.01
C ASN A 265 -0.15 2.65 -13.92
N GLU A 266 1.05 2.06 -13.89
CA GLU A 266 1.45 0.93 -14.75
C GLU A 266 0.64 -0.38 -14.53
N SER A 267 -0.43 -0.36 -13.72
CA SER A 267 -1.31 -1.52 -13.57
C SER A 267 -2.16 -1.76 -14.82
N GLN A 268 -2.44 -3.04 -15.10
CA GLN A 268 -3.13 -3.55 -16.29
C GLN A 268 -4.63 -3.20 -16.37
N MET A 269 -5.05 -2.03 -15.87
CA MET A 269 -6.46 -1.63 -15.94
C MET A 269 -6.86 -1.38 -17.40
N LYS A 270 -7.88 -2.10 -17.86
CA LYS A 270 -8.49 -1.88 -19.18
C LYS A 270 -9.79 -1.10 -18.98
N VAL A 271 -9.91 0.02 -19.69
CA VAL A 271 -11.13 0.83 -19.74
C VAL A 271 -11.76 0.74 -21.12
N SER A 272 -13.08 0.87 -21.20
CA SER A 272 -13.81 0.94 -22.46
C SER A 272 -14.15 2.39 -22.80
N LEU A 273 -13.65 2.87 -23.94
CA LEU A 273 -13.97 4.19 -24.46
C LEU A 273 -15.16 4.08 -25.42
N LEU A 274 -16.30 4.68 -25.06
CA LEU A 274 -17.53 4.65 -25.87
C LEU A 274 -17.48 5.59 -27.09
N HIS A 275 -16.61 6.60 -27.03
CA HIS A 275 -16.48 7.63 -28.05
C HIS A 275 -15.08 7.65 -28.65
N ARG A 276 -14.95 8.31 -29.80
CA ARG A 276 -13.63 8.63 -30.38
C ARG A 276 -13.03 9.80 -29.60
N HIS A 277 -11.75 9.69 -29.27
CA HIS A 277 -11.02 10.73 -28.54
C HIS A 277 -9.81 11.21 -29.33
N ALA A 278 -9.37 12.43 -29.04
CA ALA A 278 -8.05 12.95 -29.41
C ALA A 278 -7.26 13.27 -28.14
N ILE A 279 -5.96 13.06 -28.17
CA ILE A 279 -5.04 13.47 -27.10
C ILE A 279 -4.23 14.64 -27.63
N GLN A 280 -4.29 15.78 -26.94
CA GLN A 280 -3.63 17.01 -27.35
C GLN A 280 -3.10 17.76 -26.13
N ASP A 281 -2.02 18.50 -26.34
CA ASP A 281 -1.46 19.39 -25.32
C ASP A 281 -2.17 20.75 -25.38
N PHE A 282 -2.71 21.20 -24.25
CA PHE A 282 -3.31 22.51 -24.05
C PHE A 282 -2.45 23.30 -23.07
N THR A 283 -2.17 24.58 -23.37
CA THR A 283 -1.37 25.44 -22.51
C THR A 283 -2.22 26.60 -22.00
N TYR A 284 -2.43 26.63 -20.69
CA TYR A 284 -3.15 27.68 -19.97
C TYR A 284 -2.16 28.75 -19.53
N HIS A 285 -2.20 29.92 -20.18
CA HIS A 285 -1.33 31.06 -19.87
C HIS A 285 -1.72 31.77 -18.56
N GLU A 286 -0.82 32.56 -17.99
CA GLU A 286 -0.96 33.20 -16.65
C GLU A 286 -2.30 33.93 -16.41
N ASN A 287 -2.86 34.55 -17.46
CA ASN A 287 -4.13 35.30 -17.37
C ASN A 287 -5.37 34.53 -17.84
N TYR A 288 -5.24 33.25 -18.19
CA TYR A 288 -6.34 32.42 -18.69
C TYR A 288 -7.59 32.53 -17.80
N TYR A 289 -7.40 32.42 -16.48
CA TYR A 289 -8.52 32.54 -15.55
C TYR A 289 -9.20 33.91 -15.66
N ASN A 290 -8.43 34.99 -15.56
CA ASN A 290 -8.98 36.34 -15.50
C ASN A 290 -9.62 36.80 -16.82
N GLU A 291 -9.10 36.36 -17.96
CA GLU A 291 -9.55 36.81 -19.28
C GLU A 291 -10.64 35.92 -19.89
N PHE A 292 -10.69 34.64 -19.53
CA PHE A 292 -11.60 33.68 -20.17
C PHE A 292 -12.57 33.00 -19.20
N VAL A 293 -12.10 32.61 -18.01
CA VAL A 293 -12.89 31.80 -17.07
C VAL A 293 -13.69 32.65 -16.09
N LYS A 294 -13.15 33.78 -15.65
CA LYS A 294 -13.78 34.65 -14.66
C LYS A 294 -15.12 35.16 -15.21
N GLY A 295 -16.19 34.95 -14.45
CA GLY A 295 -17.55 35.25 -14.92
C GLY A 295 -18.26 34.03 -15.55
N ARG A 296 -17.57 32.90 -15.73
CA ARG A 296 -18.14 31.65 -16.25
C ARG A 296 -17.54 30.39 -15.62
N ALA A 297 -16.80 30.53 -14.53
CA ALA A 297 -16.25 29.41 -13.80
C ALA A 297 -17.38 28.48 -13.33
N GLY A 298 -17.19 27.18 -13.54
CA GLY A 298 -18.26 26.22 -13.40
C GLY A 298 -17.79 24.81 -13.10
N LEU A 299 -18.75 23.90 -13.12
CA LEU A 299 -18.56 22.46 -13.07
C LEU A 299 -19.15 21.86 -14.35
N GLU A 300 -18.62 20.73 -14.79
CA GLU A 300 -19.09 20.02 -15.95
C GLU A 300 -19.23 18.51 -15.69
N LYS A 301 -20.15 17.89 -16.42
CA LYS A 301 -20.27 16.44 -16.57
C LYS A 301 -20.69 16.10 -18.01
N HIS A 302 -20.22 14.99 -18.54
CA HIS A 302 -20.53 14.55 -19.92
C HIS A 302 -20.26 13.04 -20.07
N GLU A 303 -20.66 12.44 -21.21
CA GLU A 303 -20.67 10.98 -21.40
C GLU A 303 -19.32 10.37 -21.82
N PHE A 304 -18.31 11.18 -22.12
CA PHE A 304 -16.99 10.68 -22.50
C PHE A 304 -16.01 10.72 -21.33
N ALA A 305 -14.90 10.00 -21.45
CA ALA A 305 -13.88 9.93 -20.39
C ALA A 305 -12.79 10.97 -20.63
N HIS A 306 -12.16 11.47 -19.56
CA HIS A 306 -10.95 12.29 -19.66
C HIS A 306 -9.71 11.52 -19.27
N LEU A 307 -8.60 11.93 -19.87
CA LEU A 307 -7.27 11.77 -19.32
C LEU A 307 -6.65 13.17 -19.23
N ASP A 308 -6.08 13.51 -18.09
CA ASP A 308 -5.43 14.82 -17.89
C ASP A 308 -4.08 14.62 -17.20
N CYS A 309 -3.03 15.23 -17.74
CA CYS A 309 -1.66 15.04 -17.25
C CYS A 309 -0.88 16.37 -17.27
N PRO A 310 -0.45 16.90 -16.10
CA PRO A 310 0.30 18.15 -16.04
C PRO A 310 1.77 17.95 -16.39
N PHE A 311 2.36 18.91 -17.10
CA PHE A 311 3.80 18.94 -17.44
C PHE A 311 4.64 19.87 -16.56
N GLN A 312 4.05 20.44 -15.51
CA GLN A 312 4.73 21.24 -14.49
C GLN A 312 4.16 21.00 -13.09
N GLU A 313 4.94 21.31 -12.05
CA GLU A 313 4.54 21.10 -10.65
C GLU A 313 3.42 22.06 -10.21
N ASP A 314 3.51 23.33 -10.60
CA ASP A 314 2.47 24.34 -10.32
C ASP A 314 1.49 24.43 -11.49
N SER A 315 0.67 23.39 -11.63
CA SER A 315 -0.24 23.20 -12.76
C SER A 315 -1.68 23.62 -12.46
N GLY A 316 -1.91 24.32 -11.35
CA GLY A 316 -3.23 24.72 -10.89
C GLY A 316 -3.98 23.61 -10.15
N PHE A 317 -5.31 23.65 -10.23
CA PHE A 317 -6.18 22.74 -9.48
C PHE A 317 -7.20 22.06 -10.39
N PHE A 318 -7.23 20.73 -10.33
CA PHE A 318 -8.27 19.92 -10.94
C PHE A 318 -9.38 19.69 -9.92
N ILE A 319 -10.59 20.17 -10.17
CA ILE A 319 -11.68 20.07 -9.19
C ILE A 319 -12.50 18.84 -9.51
N LEU A 320 -12.82 18.02 -8.49
CA LEU A 320 -13.71 16.87 -8.62
C LEU A 320 -14.93 17.03 -7.72
N GLY A 321 -16.07 16.55 -8.22
CA GLY A 321 -17.35 16.58 -7.56
C GLY A 321 -18.09 15.26 -7.61
N LYS A 322 -18.97 15.04 -6.63
CA LYS A 322 -19.86 13.88 -6.59
C LYS A 322 -21.11 14.17 -5.77
N PHE A 323 -22.25 13.67 -6.26
CA PHE A 323 -23.47 13.56 -5.48
C PHE A 323 -23.46 12.27 -4.65
N LEU A 324 -23.83 12.35 -3.37
CA LEU A 324 -23.93 11.17 -2.49
C LEU A 324 -25.33 10.55 -2.45
N GLU A 325 -26.37 11.39 -2.52
CA GLU A 325 -27.76 10.96 -2.45
C GLU A 325 -28.36 10.77 -3.84
N GLN A 326 -29.32 9.85 -3.97
CA GLN A 326 -30.05 9.60 -5.23
C GLN A 326 -30.82 10.83 -5.75
N ASN A 327 -31.09 11.82 -4.89
CA ASN A 327 -31.82 13.04 -5.21
C ASN A 327 -30.91 14.18 -5.70
N GLU A 328 -29.58 13.96 -5.78
CA GLU A 328 -28.59 14.95 -6.25
C GLU A 328 -28.63 16.31 -5.50
N ASN A 329 -29.01 16.30 -4.22
CA ASN A 329 -29.11 17.54 -3.41
C ASN A 329 -27.82 17.86 -2.62
N GLU A 330 -26.91 16.90 -2.47
CA GLU A 330 -25.71 17.00 -1.65
C GLU A 330 -24.47 16.78 -2.50
N LEU A 331 -23.71 17.85 -2.70
CA LEU A 331 -22.52 17.88 -3.53
C LEU A 331 -21.26 17.95 -2.67
N HIS A 332 -20.33 17.04 -2.91
CA HIS A 332 -19.01 17.06 -2.32
C HIS A 332 -17.99 17.57 -3.34
N LEU A 333 -17.15 18.52 -2.96
CA LEU A 333 -16.13 19.10 -3.84
C LEU A 333 -14.74 19.12 -3.19
N THR A 334 -13.73 18.74 -3.96
CA THR A 334 -12.31 18.80 -3.58
C THR A 334 -11.50 19.36 -4.73
N ALA A 335 -10.50 20.19 -4.41
CA ALA A 335 -9.50 20.65 -5.36
C ALA A 335 -8.26 19.74 -5.27
N PHE A 336 -7.83 19.17 -6.39
CA PHE A 336 -6.67 18.30 -6.46
C PHE A 336 -5.50 18.97 -7.16
N LYS A 337 -4.33 18.87 -6.53
CA LYS A 337 -3.03 19.00 -7.21
C LYS A 337 -2.67 17.65 -7.80
N ILE A 338 -2.68 17.56 -9.14
CA ILE A 338 -2.22 16.36 -9.84
C ILE A 338 -0.69 16.39 -9.88
N PRO A 339 0.01 15.35 -9.40
CA PRO A 339 1.47 15.32 -9.45
C PRO A 339 2.01 15.40 -10.88
N LEU A 340 3.18 16.03 -11.05
CA LEU A 340 3.87 16.15 -12.33
C LEU A 340 3.94 14.79 -13.06
N LYS A 341 3.54 14.77 -14.34
CA LYS A 341 3.55 13.59 -15.22
C LYS A 341 2.71 12.40 -14.73
N HIS A 342 1.81 12.62 -13.78
CA HIS A 342 0.81 11.62 -13.41
C HIS A 342 -0.48 11.92 -14.17
N THR A 343 -0.99 10.92 -14.89
CA THR A 343 -2.22 11.07 -15.68
C THR A 343 -3.41 10.67 -14.82
N ILE A 344 -4.34 11.57 -14.57
CA ILE A 344 -5.64 11.24 -13.98
C ILE A 344 -6.55 10.67 -15.07
N TYR A 345 -7.26 9.57 -14.76
CA TYR A 345 -8.40 9.07 -15.52
C TYR A 345 -9.69 9.47 -14.83
N VAL A 346 -10.57 10.12 -15.61
CA VAL A 346 -11.88 10.58 -15.15
C VAL A 346 -12.94 9.83 -15.96
N PRO A 347 -13.72 8.94 -15.32
CA PRO A 347 -14.79 8.21 -16.00
C PRO A 347 -15.90 9.13 -16.52
N PRO A 348 -16.73 8.66 -17.47
CA PRO A 348 -17.96 9.33 -17.87
C PRO A 348 -18.82 9.77 -16.70
N LEU A 349 -19.48 10.92 -16.87
CA LEU A 349 -20.43 11.54 -15.93
C LEU A 349 -19.84 12.00 -14.60
N THR A 350 -18.52 11.89 -14.42
CA THR A 350 -17.84 12.46 -13.25
C THR A 350 -17.95 13.98 -13.29
N ILE A 351 -18.36 14.59 -12.18
CA ILE A 351 -18.41 16.05 -12.07
C ILE A 351 -16.99 16.55 -11.87
N HIS A 352 -16.56 17.48 -12.71
CA HIS A 352 -15.21 18.05 -12.62
C HIS A 352 -15.15 19.50 -13.10
N SER A 353 -13.99 20.15 -12.94
CA SER A 353 -13.70 21.43 -13.58
C SER A 353 -12.23 21.58 -13.89
N ASN A 354 -11.97 22.06 -15.12
CA ASN A 354 -10.67 22.35 -15.69
C ASN A 354 -10.35 23.86 -15.69
N ASP A 355 -11.24 24.67 -15.12
CA ASP A 355 -11.22 26.14 -15.16
C ASP A 355 -10.03 26.76 -14.41
N TYR A 356 -9.41 26.00 -13.51
CA TYR A 356 -8.34 26.46 -12.62
C TYR A 356 -7.00 25.78 -12.93
N LEU A 357 -6.88 25.17 -14.11
CA LEU A 357 -5.62 24.62 -14.60
C LEU A 357 -4.68 25.73 -15.06
N GLN A 358 -3.38 25.49 -14.90
CA GLN A 358 -2.30 26.40 -15.29
C GLN A 358 -1.20 25.62 -16.02
N GLY A 359 -0.51 26.28 -16.94
CA GLY A 359 0.58 25.68 -17.70
C GLY A 359 0.13 24.66 -18.72
N THR A 360 1.03 23.77 -19.13
CA THR A 360 0.74 22.76 -20.15
C THR A 360 0.19 21.47 -19.55
N TRP A 361 -0.95 21.03 -20.08
CA TRP A 361 -1.61 19.77 -19.77
C TRP A 361 -1.78 18.95 -21.04
N ARG A 362 -1.52 17.65 -20.96
CA ARG A 362 -1.91 16.69 -21.99
C ARG A 362 -3.29 16.15 -21.65
N THR A 363 -4.26 16.50 -22.47
CA THR A 363 -5.68 16.19 -22.24
C THR A 363 -6.22 15.29 -23.35
N MET A 364 -6.98 14.27 -22.96
CA MET A 364 -7.81 13.46 -23.86
C MET A 364 -9.24 13.99 -23.87
N LEU A 365 -9.74 14.41 -25.02
CA LEU A 365 -11.09 14.95 -25.21
C LEU A 365 -11.85 14.22 -26.31
N SER A 366 -13.18 14.33 -26.29
CA SER A 366 -14.07 13.92 -27.37
C SER A 366 -14.99 15.08 -27.77
N ASP A 367 -15.38 15.14 -29.04
CA ASP A 367 -16.41 16.04 -29.57
C ASP A 367 -17.75 15.30 -29.80
N ALA A 368 -17.85 14.05 -29.35
CA ALA A 368 -18.95 13.16 -29.68
C ALA A 368 -20.20 13.31 -28.79
N ALA A 369 -20.13 14.08 -27.70
CA ALA A 369 -21.24 14.29 -26.77
C ALA A 369 -21.31 15.74 -26.27
N ASP A 370 -22.50 16.17 -25.90
CA ASP A 370 -22.73 17.49 -25.30
C ASP A 370 -22.14 17.55 -23.88
N ILE A 371 -21.59 18.72 -23.53
CA ILE A 371 -21.09 19.01 -22.19
C ILE A 371 -22.21 19.68 -21.37
N ASP A 372 -22.60 19.06 -20.26
CA ASP A 372 -23.49 19.67 -19.26
C ASP A 372 -22.64 20.53 -18.32
N HIS A 373 -22.34 21.76 -18.77
CA HIS A 373 -21.60 22.76 -18.00
C HIS A 373 -22.57 23.67 -17.23
N VAL A 374 -22.27 23.93 -15.96
CA VAL A 374 -23.05 24.83 -15.09
C VAL A 374 -22.16 25.87 -14.45
N ILE A 375 -22.61 27.13 -14.44
CA ILE A 375 -21.99 28.17 -13.60
C ILE A 375 -22.54 28.09 -12.18
N ILE A 376 -21.71 28.50 -11.22
CA ILE A 376 -22.08 28.42 -9.80
C ILE A 376 -22.74 29.74 -9.38
N GLU A 377 -23.96 29.66 -8.91
CA GLU A 377 -24.77 30.81 -8.51
C GLU A 377 -25.29 30.66 -7.08
N ARG A 378 -25.55 31.79 -6.43
CA ARG A 378 -26.29 31.84 -5.16
C ARG A 378 -27.46 32.80 -5.28
N GLU A 379 -28.62 32.37 -4.84
CA GLU A 379 -29.80 33.22 -4.69
C GLU A 379 -29.72 34.03 -3.38
N ARG A 380 -29.88 35.35 -3.49
CA ARG A 380 -29.99 36.27 -2.36
C ARG A 380 -31.44 36.39 -1.90
N TYR A 381 -31.65 36.86 -0.67
CA TYR A 381 -32.99 37.07 -0.10
C TYR A 381 -33.90 38.01 -0.92
N ASN A 382 -33.31 38.90 -1.73
CA ASN A 382 -34.02 39.81 -2.64
C ASN A 382 -34.32 39.20 -4.02
N GLY A 383 -34.02 37.91 -4.24
CA GLY A 383 -34.22 37.19 -5.51
C GLY A 383 -33.13 37.42 -6.56
N THR A 384 -32.07 38.20 -6.27
CA THR A 384 -30.94 38.34 -7.20
C THR A 384 -30.00 37.14 -7.11
N ARG A 385 -29.34 36.80 -8.23
CA ARG A 385 -28.31 35.75 -8.26
C ARG A 385 -26.93 36.37 -8.35
N ASP A 386 -26.03 35.91 -7.49
CA ASP A 386 -24.62 36.23 -7.55
C ASP A 386 -23.86 35.01 -8.06
N GLN A 387 -22.96 35.22 -9.02
CA GLN A 387 -22.01 34.19 -9.38
C GLN A 387 -20.94 34.02 -8.30
N ILE A 388 -20.56 32.78 -8.04
CA ILE A 388 -19.54 32.41 -7.07
C ILE A 388 -18.39 31.73 -7.80
N SER A 389 -17.16 32.11 -7.45
CA SER A 389 -15.94 31.43 -7.87
C SER A 389 -15.41 30.55 -6.74
N PHE A 390 -14.58 29.57 -7.10
CA PHE A 390 -13.84 28.79 -6.11
C PHE A 390 -12.71 29.61 -5.51
N ASP A 391 -12.54 29.46 -4.21
CA ASP A 391 -11.35 29.85 -3.46
C ASP A 391 -10.71 28.58 -2.88
N PHE A 392 -9.43 28.59 -2.51
CA PHE A 392 -8.68 27.38 -2.17
C PHE A 392 -7.97 27.50 -0.81
N MET A 393 -8.08 26.46 0.01
CA MET A 393 -7.47 26.39 1.35
C MET A 393 -6.39 25.32 1.39
N ASN A 394 -5.21 25.70 1.91
CA ASN A 394 -4.14 24.75 2.23
C ASN A 394 -4.52 23.86 3.41
#